data_AF-A0AAC9VZA1-F1
#
_entry.id   AF-A0AAC9VZA1-F1
#
_cell.length_a   1.000
_cell.length_b   1.000
_cell.length_c   1.000
_cell.angle_alpha   90.00
_cell.angle_beta   90.00
_cell.angle_gamma   90.00
#
_symmetry.space_group_name_H-M   'P 1'
#
loop_
_entity.id
_entity.type
_entity.pdbx_description
1 polymer ?
#
loop_
_entity_poly.entity_id
_entity_poly.type
_entity_poly.pdbx_seq_one_letter_code
_entity_poly.pdbx_strand_id
1 'polypeptide(L)'
;MTDAEREELIDAHASQDFICLCESRAADKANDSKAVWEWLAMADLPAHILLFLKSQNGAKFIRDMGFSTKNADEEYGPEWLDKGVVIGGHHF
;
A
#
# COMPACT_ATOMS: atom_id res chain seq x y z
N MET A 1 4.19 -0.30 16.07
CA MET A 1 3.17 0.10 17.07
C MET A 1 3.43 -0.77 18.28
N THR A 2 2.94 -0.45 19.48
CA THR A 2 3.13 -1.38 20.61
C THR A 2 2.17 -2.56 20.50
N ASP A 3 2.51 -3.70 21.10
CA ASP A 3 1.64 -4.88 21.06
C ASP A 3 0.28 -4.60 21.73
N ALA A 4 0.25 -3.80 22.79
CA ALA A 4 -0.99 -3.38 23.45
C ALA A 4 -1.90 -2.54 22.53
N GLU A 5 -1.34 -1.56 21.82
CA GLU A 5 -2.10 -0.76 20.83
C GLU A 5 -2.62 -1.63 19.68
N ARG A 6 -1.86 -2.66 19.27
CA ARG A 6 -2.31 -3.62 18.26
C ARG A 6 -3.47 -4.47 18.77
N GLU A 7 -3.39 -4.98 20.00
CA GLU A 7 -4.48 -5.75 20.62
C GLU A 7 -5.75 -4.92 20.78
N GLU A 8 -5.64 -3.65 21.17
CA GLU A 8 -6.80 -2.74 21.22
C GLU A 8 -7.50 -2.58 19.86
N LEU A 9 -6.74 -2.49 18.77
CA LEU A 9 -7.32 -2.43 17.42
C LEU A 9 -8.01 -3.73 17.01
N ILE A 10 -7.44 -4.87 17.40
CA ILE A 10 -8.03 -6.19 17.15
C ILE A 10 -9.35 -6.32 17.94
N ASP A 11 -9.36 -5.94 19.21
CA ASP A 11 -10.55 -5.93 20.07
C ASP A 11 -11.62 -4.96 19.57
N ALA A 12 -11.21 -3.85 18.96
CA ALA A 12 -12.10 -2.91 18.29
C ALA A 12 -12.59 -3.40 16.91
N HIS A 13 -12.26 -4.63 16.50
CA HIS A 13 -12.58 -5.20 15.19
C HIS A 13 -12.11 -4.33 14.00
N ALA A 14 -10.96 -3.65 14.14
CA ALA A 14 -10.34 -2.94 13.04
C ALA A 14 -9.98 -3.92 11.91
N SER A 15 -10.06 -3.45 10.66
CA SER A 15 -9.68 -4.29 9.52
C SER A 15 -8.18 -4.60 9.52
N GLN A 16 -7.82 -5.74 8.96
CA GLN A 16 -6.41 -6.13 8.82
C GLN A 16 -5.61 -5.08 8.04
N ASP A 17 -6.18 -4.52 6.98
CA ASP A 17 -5.56 -3.44 6.21
C ASP A 17 -5.28 -2.20 7.07
N PHE A 18 -6.22 -1.84 7.94
CA PHE A 18 -6.05 -0.71 8.84
C PHE A 18 -4.94 -0.95 9.87
N ILE A 19 -4.84 -2.17 10.40
CA ILE A 19 -3.76 -2.57 11.32
C ILE A 19 -2.40 -2.50 10.60
N CYS A 20 -2.30 -3.01 9.38
CA CYS A 20 -1.10 -2.93 8.55
C CYS A 20 -0.69 -1.47 8.26
N LEU A 21 -1.65 -0.58 7.99
CA LEU A 21 -1.37 0.86 7.82
C LEU A 21 -0.83 1.51 9.10
N CYS A 22 -1.39 1.16 10.25
CA CYS A 22 -0.92 1.64 11.54
C CYS A 22 0.50 1.14 11.86
N GLU A 23 0.80 -0.12 11.55
CA GLU A 23 2.15 -0.66 11.71
C GLU A 23 3.16 -0.01 10.78
N SER A 24 2.80 0.18 9.51
CA SER A 24 3.66 0.89 8.56
C SER A 24 4.01 2.30 9.07
N ARG A 25 3.01 3.04 9.57
CA ARG A 25 3.24 4.37 10.16
C ARG A 25 4.13 4.33 11.40
N ALA A 26 4.04 3.27 12.19
CA ALA A 26 4.89 3.13 13.36
C ALA A 26 6.33 2.75 12.99
N ALA A 27 6.53 1.93 11.96
CA ALA A 27 7.84 1.65 11.38
C ALA A 27 8.50 2.92 10.83
N ASP A 28 7.74 3.79 10.18
CA ASP A 28 8.22 5.08 9.69
C ASP A 28 8.74 5.97 10.83
N LYS A 29 7.98 6.06 11.93
CA LYS A 29 8.41 6.77 13.15
C LYS A 29 9.68 6.17 13.78
N ALA A 30 9.89 4.87 13.63
CA ALA A 30 11.09 4.18 14.09
C ALA A 30 12.27 4.28 13.10
N ASN A 31 12.10 4.97 11.96
CA ASN A 31 13.04 5.02 10.85
C ASN A 31 13.38 3.63 10.26
N ASP A 32 12.47 2.68 10.37
CA ASP A 32 12.58 1.36 9.74
C ASP A 32 11.86 1.35 8.39
N SER A 33 12.51 1.92 7.38
CA SER A 33 11.93 2.01 6.04
C SER A 33 11.63 0.65 5.42
N LYS A 34 12.33 -0.42 5.81
CA LYS A 34 12.04 -1.77 5.29
C LYS A 34 10.69 -2.26 5.82
N ALA A 35 10.50 -2.16 7.14
CA ALA A 35 9.25 -2.55 7.78
C ALA A 35 8.06 -1.71 7.29
N VAL A 36 8.26 -0.41 6.97
CA VAL A 36 7.22 0.44 6.36
C VAL A 36 6.61 -0.22 5.13
N TRP A 37 7.46 -0.69 4.22
CA TRP A 37 7.02 -1.27 2.96
C TRP A 37 6.48 -2.69 3.13
N GLU A 38 7.06 -3.49 4.03
CA GLU A 38 6.56 -4.84 4.32
C GLU A 38 5.14 -4.80 4.90
N TRP A 39 4.86 -3.88 5.82
CA TRP A 39 3.51 -3.69 6.34
C TRP A 39 2.52 -3.19 5.28
N LEU A 40 2.95 -2.27 4.39
CA LEU A 40 2.09 -1.80 3.30
C LEU A 40 1.79 -2.88 2.27
N ALA A 41 2.75 -3.76 1.96
CA ALA A 41 2.55 -4.85 1.01
C ALA A 41 1.54 -5.90 1.49
N MET A 42 1.34 -6.02 2.81
CA MET A 42 0.34 -6.92 3.41
C MET A 42 -1.07 -6.35 3.44
N ALA A 43 -1.28 -5.08 3.07
CA ALA A 43 -2.61 -4.46 3.01
C ALA A 43 -3.17 -4.48 1.59
N ASP A 44 -4.49 -4.64 1.45
CA ASP A 44 -5.20 -4.40 0.19
C ASP A 44 -5.35 -2.89 -0.03
N LEU A 45 -4.33 -2.28 -0.64
CA LEU A 45 -4.28 -0.84 -0.85
C LEU A 45 -5.29 -0.36 -1.90
N PRO A 46 -5.93 0.81 -1.70
CA PRO A 46 -6.72 1.48 -2.73
C PRO A 46 -5.93 1.75 -4.02
N ALA A 47 -6.62 1.70 -5.17
CA ALA A 47 -6.01 1.88 -6.49
C ALA A 47 -5.19 3.18 -6.61
N HIS A 48 -5.71 4.30 -6.12
CA HIS A 48 -5.00 5.58 -6.17
C HIS A 48 -3.70 5.59 -5.35
N ILE A 49 -3.61 4.82 -4.27
CA ILE A 49 -2.37 4.66 -3.49
C ILE A 49 -1.36 3.84 -4.30
N LEU A 50 -1.80 2.74 -4.90
CA LEU A 50 -0.94 1.92 -5.78
C LEU A 50 -0.41 2.73 -6.97
N LEU A 51 -1.24 3.60 -7.54
CA LEU A 51 -0.83 4.50 -8.62
C LEU A 51 0.22 5.51 -8.17
N PHE A 52 0.04 6.10 -6.99
CA PHE A 52 1.03 6.98 -6.38
C PHE A 52 2.35 6.25 -6.09
N LEU A 53 2.30 5.02 -5.57
CA LEU A 53 3.51 4.25 -5.30
C LEU A 53 4.26 3.87 -6.60
N LYS A 54 3.52 3.53 -7.67
CA LYS A 54 4.08 3.27 -9.00
C LYS A 54 4.74 4.52 -9.57
N SER A 55 4.12 5.70 -9.48
CA SER A 55 4.69 6.92 -10.06
C SER A 55 6.01 7.33 -9.38
N GLN A 56 6.16 7.03 -8.09
CA GLN A 56 7.36 7.36 -7.32
C GLN A 56 8.48 6.32 -7.46
N ASN A 57 8.13 5.03 -7.50
CA ASN A 57 9.11 3.94 -7.38
C ASN A 57 9.20 3.04 -8.64
N GLY A 58 8.27 3.21 -9.58
CA GLY A 58 8.14 2.41 -10.78
C GLY A 58 7.38 1.10 -10.58
N ALA A 59 6.96 0.49 -11.69
CA ALA A 59 6.20 -0.76 -11.68
C ALA A 59 6.99 -1.96 -11.14
N LYS A 60 8.32 -1.96 -11.32
CA LYS A 60 9.19 -3.02 -10.77
C LYS A 60 9.12 -3.06 -9.25
N PHE A 61 9.07 -1.91 -8.58
CA PHE A 61 8.95 -1.84 -7.13
C PHE A 61 7.66 -2.51 -6.63
N ILE A 62 6.52 -2.21 -7.27
CA ILE A 62 5.22 -2.79 -6.92
C ILE A 62 5.27 -4.33 -6.99
N ARG A 63 5.89 -4.86 -8.05
CA ARG A 63 6.05 -6.31 -8.26
C ARG A 63 7.04 -6.94 -7.28
N ASP A 64 8.21 -6.34 -7.11
CA ASP A 64 9.28 -6.87 -6.26
C ASP A 64 8.85 -6.90 -4.77
N MET A 65 8.04 -5.92 -4.34
CA MET A 65 7.47 -5.89 -2.98
C MET A 65 6.25 -6.79 -2.78
N GLY A 66 5.64 -7.29 -3.87
CA GLY A 66 4.48 -8.18 -3.80
C GLY A 66 3.17 -7.51 -3.39
N PHE A 67 2.98 -6.23 -3.73
CA PHE A 67 1.71 -5.54 -3.48
C PHE A 67 0.55 -6.23 -4.23
N SER A 68 -0.59 -6.37 -3.56
CA SER A 68 -1.85 -6.76 -4.19
C SER A 68 -2.30 -5.68 -5.17
N THR A 69 -2.40 -6.01 -6.47
CA THR A 69 -2.78 -5.05 -7.53
C THR A 69 -4.26 -5.08 -7.85
N LYS A 70 -5.04 -5.96 -7.22
CA LYS A 70 -6.45 -6.23 -7.56
C LYS A 70 -7.28 -4.95 -7.72
N ASN A 71 -7.22 -4.05 -6.75
CA ASN A 71 -8.00 -2.81 -6.78
C ASN A 71 -7.59 -1.89 -7.96
N ALA A 72 -6.30 -1.81 -8.27
CA ALA A 72 -5.81 -1.01 -9.39
C ALA A 72 -6.08 -1.69 -10.74
N ASP A 73 -6.04 -3.02 -10.80
CA ASP A 73 -6.40 -3.79 -11.99
C ASP A 73 -7.89 -3.61 -12.32
N GLU A 74 -8.75 -3.54 -11.30
CA GLU A 74 -10.19 -3.26 -11.46
C GLU A 74 -10.47 -1.82 -11.92
N GLU A 75 -9.73 -0.83 -11.40
CA GLU A 75 -9.98 0.59 -11.70
C GLU A 75 -9.30 1.10 -12.98
N TYR A 76 -8.04 0.71 -13.21
CA TYR A 76 -7.20 1.20 -14.32
C TYR A 76 -6.96 0.16 -15.42
N GLY A 77 -7.39 -1.09 -15.19
CA GLY A 77 -7.16 -2.22 -16.06
C GLY A 77 -5.85 -2.96 -15.74
N PRO A 78 -5.74 -4.26 -16.04
CA PRO A 78 -4.63 -5.12 -15.63
C PRO A 78 -3.26 -4.73 -16.23
N GLU A 79 -3.24 -3.84 -17.22
CA GLU A 79 -2.01 -3.35 -17.86
C GLU A 79 -1.50 -2.04 -17.24
N TRP A 80 -2.13 -1.53 -16.16
CA TRP A 80 -1.80 -0.24 -15.55
C TRP A 80 -0.37 -0.14 -15.02
N LEU A 81 0.26 -1.27 -14.71
CA LEU A 81 1.68 -1.32 -14.32
C LEU A 81 2.60 -1.02 -15.50
N ASP A 82 2.26 -1.47 -16.70
CA ASP A 82 3.11 -1.37 -17.88
C ASP A 82 2.77 -0.15 -18.75
N LYS A 83 1.54 0.36 -18.61
CA LYS A 83 1.04 1.52 -19.35
C LYS A 83 0.94 2.73 -18.43
N GLY A 84 1.04 3.93 -19.00
CA GLY A 84 0.71 5.15 -18.28
C GLY A 84 -0.79 5.21 -17.99
N VAL A 85 -1.17 5.67 -16.80
CA VAL A 85 -2.57 5.92 -16.44
C VAL A 85 -2.83 7.42 -16.58
N VAL A 86 -3.94 7.81 -17.21
CA VAL A 86 -4.31 9.21 -17.37
C VAL A 86 -5.55 9.52 -16.55
N ILE A 87 -5.42 10.37 -15.54
CA ILE A 87 -6.53 10.83 -14.68
C ILE A 87 -6.62 12.34 -14.78
N GLY A 88 -7.74 12.87 -15.26
CA GLY A 88 -7.97 14.31 -15.36
C GLY A 88 -6.94 15.07 -16.21
N GLY A 89 -6.28 14.40 -17.16
CA GLY A 89 -5.21 14.97 -17.99
C GLY A 89 -3.79 14.87 -17.40
N HIS A 90 -3.63 14.29 -16.22
CA HIS A 90 -2.32 14.00 -15.62
C HIS A 90 -1.89 12.56 -15.94
N HIS A 91 -0.63 12.39 -16.35
CA HIS A 91 -0.02 11.10 -16.65
C HIS A 91 0.70 10.55 -15.42
N PHE A 92 0.42 9.29 -15.09
CA PHE A 92 0.99 8.53 -13.97
C PHE A 92 1.62 7.21 -14.44
#